data_AF-A0A9D8E553-F1
#
_entry.id   AF-A0A9D8E553-F1
#
_cell.length_a   1.000
_cell.length_b   1.000
_cell.length_c   1.000
_cell.angle_alpha   90.00
_cell.angle_beta   90.00
_cell.angle_gamma   90.00
#
_symmetry.space_group_name_H-M   'P 1'
#
loop_
_entity.id
_entity.type
_entity.pdbx_description
1 polymer ?
#
loop_
_entity_poly.entity_id
_entity_poly.type
_entity_poly.pdbx_seq_one_letter_code
_entity_poly.pdbx_strand_id
1 'polypeptide(L)' 'MRALFIEHDHVSLGGPIWRSLEKHGYEIERFLIVPEEKYDSPNITVNFPNFNDYDLLVPMGAPYGAYEDDRIGNWLLPE' A
#
# COMPACT_ATOMS: atom_id res chain seq x y z
N MET A 1 -4.88 8.96 -16.41
CA MET A 1 -3.71 8.77 -15.53
C MET A 1 -4.04 7.68 -14.53
N ARG A 2 -3.07 6.85 -14.14
CA ARG A 2 -3.27 5.73 -13.20
C ARG A 2 -2.58 6.02 -11.88
N ALA A 3 -3.30 5.84 -10.77
CA ALA A 3 -2.77 5.99 -9.42
C ALA A 3 -2.82 4.65 -8.67
N LEU A 4 -1.68 4.22 -8.11
CA LEU A 4 -1.58 3.04 -7.26
C LEU A 4 -1.61 3.46 -5.78
N PHE A 5 -2.63 3.03 -5.06
CA PHE A 5 -2.69 3.12 -3.61
C PHE A 5 -2.06 1.88 -3.00
N ILE A 6 -0.97 2.07 -2.25
CA ILE A 6 -0.28 1.02 -1.52
C ILE A 6 -0.79 1.06 -0.08
N GLU A 7 -1.71 0.15 0.24
CA GLU A 7 -2.33 0.03 1.55
C GLU A 7 -1.52 -0.97 2.39
N HIS A 8 -0.81 -0.47 3.41
CA HIS A 8 0.07 -1.31 4.23
C HIS A 8 -0.71 -2.22 5.21
N ASP A 9 -2.00 -1.96 5.41
CA ASP A 9 -2.91 -2.73 6.26
C ASP A 9 -4.37 -2.57 5.79
N HIS A 10 -5.26 -3.41 6.31
CA HIS A 10 -6.68 -3.44 5.94
C HIS A 10 -7.55 -2.29 6.50
N VAL A 11 -7.06 -1.51 7.46
CA VAL A 11 -7.80 -0.42 8.14
C VAL A 11 -7.44 0.98 7.63
N SER A 12 -6.25 1.17 7.07
CA SER A 12 -5.71 2.46 6.62
C SER A 12 -6.18 2.82 5.19
N LEU A 13 -7.45 3.19 5.05
CA LEU A 13 -8.09 3.47 3.76
C LEU A 13 -7.72 4.86 3.18
N GLY A 14 -7.61 4.94 1.84
CA GLY A 14 -7.29 6.17 1.08
C GLY A 14 -8.35 7.29 1.08
N GLY A 15 -9.53 7.04 1.64
CA GLY A 15 -10.68 7.95 1.84
C GLY A 15 -10.69 9.26 1.03
N PRO A 16 -10.27 10.41 1.62
CA PRO A 16 -10.37 11.71 0.93
C PRO A 16 -9.47 11.87 -0.30
N ILE A 17 -8.27 11.28 -0.29
CA ILE A 17 -7.29 11.41 -1.38
C ILE A 17 -7.82 10.70 -2.62
N TRP A 18 -8.30 9.46 -2.44
CA TRP A 18 -8.97 8.67 -3.48
C TRP A 18 -10.04 9.48 -4.20
N ARG A 19 -11.02 9.98 -3.43
CA ARG A 19 -12.18 10.70 -3.97
C ARG A 19 -11.77 11.96 -4.71
N SER A 20 -10.68 12.59 -4.29
CA SER A 20 -10.13 13.75 -5.00
C SER A 20 -9.52 13.32 -6.33
N LEU A 21 -8.72 12.26 -6.37
CA LEU A 21 -8.07 11.78 -7.58
C LEU A 21 -9.09 11.28 -8.63
N GLU A 22 -10.13 10.55 -8.22
CA GLU A 22 -11.23 10.16 -9.11
C GLU A 22 -11.90 11.38 -9.76
N LYS A 23 -12.17 12.42 -8.97
CA LYS A 23 -12.76 13.68 -9.47
C LYS A 23 -11.88 14.38 -10.51
N HIS A 24 -10.58 14.14 -10.47
CA HIS A 24 -9.61 14.68 -11.43
C HIS A 24 -9.28 13.69 -12.57
N GLY A 25 -10.03 12.60 -12.71
CA GLY A 25 -9.91 11.68 -13.85
C GLY A 25 -8.78 10.64 -13.72
N TYR A 26 -8.31 10.37 -12.51
CA TYR A 26 -7.40 9.24 -12.28
C TYR A 26 -8.17 7.93 -12.20
N GLU A 27 -7.63 6.90 -12.83
CA GLU A 27 -7.99 5.51 -12.59
C GLU A 27 -7.27 5.03 -11.33
N ILE A 28 -8.01 4.50 -10.37
CA ILE A 28 -7.47 4.11 -9.06
C ILE A 28 -7.31 2.60 -8.99
N GLU A 29 -6.10 2.16 -8.67
CA GLU A 29 -5.80 0.77 -8.35
C GLU A 29 -5.34 0.66 -6.89
N ARG A 30 -5.71 -0.44 -6.24
CA ARG A 30 -5.37 -0.72 -4.84
C ARG A 30 -4.49 -1.93 -4.76
N PHE A 31 -3.43 -1.81 -3.98
CA PHE A 31 -2.57 -2.91 -3.61
C PHE A 31 -2.50 -2.98 -2.09
N LEU A 32 -3.21 -3.96 -1.53
CA LEU A 32 -3.19 -4.27 -0.11
C LEU A 32 -2.00 -5.19 0.18
N ILE A 33 -1.10 -4.74 1.04
CA ILE A 33 0.04 -5.53 1.51
C ILE A 33 -0.47 -6.52 2.56
N VAL A 34 -0.83 -6.05 3.75
CA VAL A 34 -1.22 -6.93 4.87
C VAL A 34 -2.74 -7.08 4.94
N PRO A 35 -3.31 -8.26 4.58
CA PRO A 35 -4.73 -8.52 4.74
C PRO A 35 -5.10 -8.71 6.21
N GLU A 36 -6.41 -8.65 6.51
CA GLU A 36 -6.94 -8.72 7.88
C GLU A 36 -6.44 -9.95 8.65
N GLU A 37 -6.42 -11.12 8.02
CA GLU A 37 -5.97 -12.37 8.62
C GLU A 37 -4.46 -12.42 8.94
N LYS A 38 -3.69 -11.46 8.44
CA LYS A 38 -2.25 -11.30 8.70
C LYS A 38 -1.93 -10.09 9.56
N TYR A 39 -2.93 -9.38 10.06
CA TYR A 39 -2.72 -8.14 10.83
C TYR A 39 -1.77 -8.31 12.02
N ASP A 40 -1.87 -9.44 12.73
CA ASP A 40 -1.01 -9.79 13.88
C ASP A 40 0.30 -10.49 13.48
N SER A 41 0.47 -10.84 12.20
CA SER A 41 1.69 -11.46 11.65
C SER A 41 2.06 -10.84 10.28
N PRO A 42 2.40 -9.54 10.25
CA PRO A 42 2.46 -8.77 9.01
C PRO A 42 3.73 -9.00 8.18
N ASN A 43 4.70 -9.80 8.65
CA ASN A 43 5.97 -10.05 7.96
C ASN A 43 5.82 -11.05 6.79
N ILE A 44 5.01 -10.70 5.80
CA ILE A 44 4.71 -11.54 4.63
C ILE A 44 5.53 -11.12 3.42
N THR A 45 5.71 -12.05 2.47
CA THR A 45 6.25 -11.72 1.15
C THR A 45 5.14 -11.23 0.24
N VAL A 46 5.38 -10.14 -0.48
CA VAL A 46 4.45 -9.59 -1.46
C VAL A 46 5.14 -9.37 -2.80
N ASN A 47 4.40 -9.54 -3.89
CA ASN A 47 4.88 -9.20 -5.22
C ASN A 47 4.26 -7.85 -5.60
N PHE A 48 5.05 -6.79 -5.57
CA PHE A 48 4.57 -5.48 -5.99
C PHE A 48 4.26 -5.46 -7.49
N PRO A 49 3.24 -4.70 -7.92
CA PRO A 49 3.03 -4.44 -9.34
C PRO A 49 4.20 -3.62 -9.90
N ASN A 50 4.38 -3.63 -11.21
CA ASN A 50 5.40 -2.80 -11.85
C ASN A 50 5.05 -1.31 -11.70
N PHE A 51 5.81 -0.59 -10.88
CA PHE A 51 5.54 0.83 -10.59
C PHE A 51 5.58 1.74 -11.81
N ASN A 52 6.24 1.35 -12.90
CA ASN A 52 6.27 2.13 -14.14
C ASN A 52 4.92 2.13 -14.89
N ASP A 53 3.96 1.28 -14.49
CA ASP A 53 2.63 1.22 -15.09
C ASP A 53 1.67 2.28 -14.52
N TYR A 54 2.13 3.11 -13.57
CA TYR A 54 1.34 4.13 -12.87
C TYR A 54 2.00 5.51 -12.95
N ASP A 55 1.17 6.55 -13.01
CA ASP A 55 1.60 7.95 -13.04
C ASP A 55 1.78 8.54 -11.63
N LEU A 56 1.18 7.89 -10.61
CA LEU A 56 1.19 8.33 -9.23
C LEU A 56 1.21 7.13 -8.28
N LEU A 57 2.12 7.14 -7.31
CA LEU A 57 2.15 6.19 -6.19
C LEU A 57 1.66 6.91 -4.93
N VAL A 58 0.74 6.27 -4.21
CA VAL A 58 0.17 6.80 -2.96
C VAL A 58 0.40 5.77 -1.84
N PRO A 59 1.56 5.83 -1.15
CA PRO A 59 1.79 5.01 0.03
C PRO A 59 0.93 5.49 1.19
N MET A 60 0.16 4.58 1.78
CA MET A 60 -0.71 4.88 2.92
C MET A 60 0.05 4.75 4.25
N GLY A 61 -0.59 5.16 5.35
CA GLY A 61 -0.05 4.87 6.69
C GLY A 61 -0.14 3.38 7.04
N ALA A 62 0.48 3.01 8.16
CA ALA A 62 0.31 1.72 8.81
C ALA A 62 0.50 1.84 10.34
N PRO A 63 0.00 0.88 11.13
CA PRO A 63 0.27 0.79 12.57
C PRO A 63 1.66 0.18 12.87
N TYR A 64 2.38 -0.29 11.85
CA TYR A 64 3.70 -0.92 11.98
C TYR A 64 4.81 0.14 11.88
N GLY A 65 5.81 0.05 12.74
CA GLY A 65 6.97 0.94 12.69
C GLY A 65 7.88 0.59 11.52
N ALA A 66 8.28 1.60 10.74
CA ALA A 66 9.17 1.43 9.57
C ALA A 66 10.56 0.85 9.89
N TYR A 67 10.92 0.74 11.17
CA TYR A 67 12.20 0.20 11.64
C TYR A 67 12.04 -1.12 12.42
N GLU A 68 10.84 -1.72 12.39
CA GLU A 68 10.57 -3.04 12.96
C GLU A 68 10.85 -4.12 11.89
N ASP A 69 12.11 -4.29 11.49
CA ASP A 69 12.50 -5.21 10.40
C ASP A 69 12.00 -6.65 10.62
N ASP A 70 12.04 -7.14 11.86
CA ASP A 70 11.51 -8.47 12.22
C ASP A 70 9.99 -8.58 12.02
N ARG A 71 9.27 -7.46 12.01
CA ARG A 71 7.81 -7.38 11.92
C ARG A 71 7.33 -7.15 10.49
N ILE A 72 8.07 -6.39 9.67
CA ILE A 72 7.61 -5.98 8.34
C ILE A 72 8.69 -6.02 7.24
N GLY A 73 9.89 -6.50 7.54
CA GLY A 73 11.04 -6.43 6.66
C GLY A 73 10.84 -7.09 5.30
N ASN A 74 10.05 -8.16 5.20
CA ASN A 74 9.83 -8.91 3.96
C ASN A 74 9.14 -8.11 2.83
N TRP A 75 8.51 -6.98 3.16
CA TRP A 75 7.89 -6.10 2.17
C TRP A 75 8.40 -4.65 2.21
N LEU A 76 9.30 -4.33 3.14
CA LEU A 76 9.85 -2.97 3.30
C LEU A 76 11.34 -2.88 2.92
N LEU A 77 12.13 -3.91 3.20
CA LEU A 77 13.56 -3.91 2.90
C LEU A 77 13.80 -4.19 1.41
N PRO A 78 14.93 -3.72 0.84
CA PRO A 78 15.31 -4.09 -0.52
C PRO A 78 15.47 -5.60 -0.70
N GLU A 79 15.17 -6.07 -1.91
CA GLU A 79 15.39 -7.46 -2.35
C GLU A 79 16.87 -7.84 -2.48
#